data_AF-U6SR06-F1
#
_entry.id   AF-U6SR06-F1
#
_cell.length_a   1.000
_cell.length_b   1.000
_cell.length_c   1.000
_cell.angle_alpha   90.00
_cell.angle_beta   90.00
_cell.angle_gamma   90.00
#
_symmetry.space_group_name_H-M   'P 1'
#
loop_
_entity.id
_entity.type
_entity.pdbx_description
1 polymer ?
#
loop_
_entity_poly.entity_id
_entity_poly.type
_entity_poly.pdbx_seq_one_letter_code
_entity_poly.pdbx_strand_id
1 'polypeptide(L)'
;MIKFLMYVVIFFVIGYNYAIITKGTIFDHFLIMLLSLFVFIFLVEWLFSMIRKRKIRNQNSQIEENAENGKEQSLEDLMQELKTEFNKTWEIPYKDYQIKVVNKYNEEQLYINDKLVDSRKRTSWYSFLIPFQSLKAPIEVDHQPMDIKVKLGGLVSLQCKVYINKELVFKEKIKYDWLRDNIKEKD
;
A
#
# COMPACT_ATOMS: atom_id res chain seq x y z
N MET A 1 -17.20 -17.82 8.35
CA MET A 1 -18.30 -17.49 7.40
C MET A 1 -18.01 -16.25 6.55
N ILE A 2 -17.49 -15.14 7.10
CA ILE A 2 -17.15 -13.91 6.35
C ILE A 2 -16.27 -14.13 5.10
N LYS A 3 -15.27 -15.02 5.15
CA LYS A 3 -14.40 -15.33 4.01
C LYS A 3 -15.15 -15.93 2.83
N PHE A 4 -16.11 -16.82 3.11
CA PHE A 4 -16.95 -17.44 2.09
C PHE A 4 -17.86 -16.40 1.42
N LEU A 5 -18.50 -15.54 2.22
CA LEU A 5 -19.34 -14.45 1.69
C LEU A 5 -18.54 -13.50 0.80
N MET A 6 -17.32 -13.15 1.19
CA MET A 6 -16.41 -12.33 0.39
C MET A 6 -16.06 -12.99 -0.96
N TYR A 7 -15.78 -14.30 -0.99
CA TYR A 7 -15.52 -15.01 -2.25
C TYR A 7 -16.74 -15.04 -3.17
N VAL A 8 -17.94 -15.19 -2.61
CA VAL A 8 -19.18 -15.14 -3.39
C VAL A 8 -19.38 -13.75 -4.01
N VAL A 9 -19.16 -12.67 -3.25
CA VAL A 9 -19.26 -11.30 -3.79
C VAL A 9 -18.23 -11.05 -4.89
N ILE A 10 -16.98 -11.46 -4.69
CA ILE A 10 -15.92 -11.33 -5.71
C ILE A 10 -16.28 -12.14 -6.97
N PHE A 11 -16.83 -13.34 -6.81
CA PHE A 11 -17.28 -14.17 -7.93
C PHE A 11 -18.37 -13.49 -8.75
N PHE A 12 -19.37 -12.88 -8.11
CA PHE A 12 -20.42 -12.13 -8.81
C PHE A 12 -19.85 -10.91 -9.56
N VAL A 13 -18.90 -10.18 -8.97
CA VAL A 13 -18.27 -9.01 -9.61
C VAL A 13 -17.44 -9.42 -10.82
N ILE A 14 -16.65 -10.50 -10.70
CA ILE A 14 -15.85 -11.03 -11.82
C ILE A 14 -16.76 -11.56 -12.92
N GLY A 15 -17.79 -12.33 -12.55
CA GLY A 15 -18.75 -12.90 -13.49
C GLY A 15 -19.54 -11.85 -14.27
N TYR A 16 -19.99 -10.80 -13.59
CA TYR A 16 -20.68 -9.69 -14.22
C TYR A 16 -19.79 -8.95 -15.23
N ASN A 17 -18.53 -8.66 -14.86
CA ASN A 17 -17.58 -8.04 -15.77
C ASN A 17 -17.20 -8.94 -16.95
N TYR A 18 -17.09 -10.26 -16.72
CA TYR A 18 -16.76 -11.22 -17.76
C TYR A 18 -17.88 -11.32 -18.82
N ALA A 19 -19.14 -11.36 -18.39
CA ALA A 19 -20.28 -11.39 -19.29
C ALA A 19 -20.38 -10.11 -20.16
N ILE A 20 -20.02 -8.95 -19.61
CA ILE A 20 -19.94 -7.69 -20.37
C ILE A 20 -18.89 -7.79 -21.50
N ILE A 21 -17.75 -8.42 -21.23
CA ILE A 21 -16.63 -8.51 -22.18
C ILE A 21 -16.92 -9.53 -23.28
N THR A 22 -17.51 -10.67 -22.96
CA THR A 22 -17.70 -11.76 -23.93
C THR A 22 -18.98 -11.66 -24.76
N LYS A 23 -19.84 -10.67 -24.50
CA LYS A 23 -21.16 -10.49 -25.16
C LYS A 23 -22.05 -11.75 -25.14
N GLY A 24 -21.78 -12.67 -24.22
CA GLY A 24 -22.58 -13.86 -23.96
C GLY A 24 -23.43 -13.69 -22.70
N THR A 25 -24.35 -14.61 -22.45
CA THR A 25 -25.06 -14.62 -21.18
C THR A 25 -24.15 -15.15 -20.06
N ILE A 26 -24.46 -14.80 -18.81
CA ILE A 26 -23.75 -15.34 -17.63
C ILE A 26 -23.77 -16.87 -17.63
N PHE A 27 -24.80 -17.48 -18.21
CA PHE A 27 -24.98 -18.92 -18.29
C PHE A 27 -24.05 -19.58 -19.33
N ASP A 28 -23.80 -18.93 -20.47
CA ASP A 28 -22.95 -19.48 -21.54
C ASP A 28 -21.50 -19.70 -21.09
N HIS A 29 -21.05 -18.91 -20.11
CA HIS A 29 -19.71 -18.98 -19.56
C HIS A 29 -19.66 -19.48 -18.12
N PHE A 30 -20.80 -19.96 -17.58
CA PHE A 30 -20.91 -20.35 -16.18
C PHE A 30 -19.86 -21.39 -15.77
N LEU A 31 -19.60 -22.38 -16.62
CA LEU A 31 -18.61 -23.43 -16.34
C LEU A 31 -17.17 -22.89 -16.32
N ILE A 32 -16.81 -22.02 -17.27
CA ILE A 32 -15.49 -21.36 -17.29
C ILE A 32 -15.33 -20.42 -16.10
N MET A 33 -16.38 -19.67 -15.76
CA MET A 33 -16.41 -18.78 -14.61
C MET A 33 -16.22 -19.58 -13.31
N LEU A 34 -16.95 -20.69 -13.14
CA LEU A 34 -16.81 -21.58 -11.99
C LEU A 34 -15.41 -22.19 -11.91
N LEU A 35 -14.86 -22.68 -13.03
CA LEU A 35 -13.50 -23.22 -13.09
C LEU A 35 -12.47 -22.16 -12.69
N SER A 36 -12.60 -20.93 -13.21
CA SER A 36 -11.71 -19.81 -12.87
C SER A 36 -11.79 -19.41 -11.40
N LEU A 37 -12.98 -19.52 -10.77
CA LEU A 37 -13.13 -19.28 -9.34
C LEU A 37 -12.34 -20.30 -8.52
N PHE A 38 -12.43 -21.59 -8.87
CA PHE A 38 -11.65 -22.64 -8.20
C PHE A 38 -10.15 -22.36 -8.33
N VAL A 39 -9.68 -22.07 -9.54
CA VAL A 39 -8.26 -21.71 -9.77
C VAL A 39 -7.87 -20.47 -8.96
N PHE A 40 -8.73 -19.46 -8.90
CA PHE A 40 -8.48 -18.25 -8.11
C PHE A 40 -8.41 -18.52 -6.61
N ILE A 41 -9.31 -19.34 -6.06
CA ILE A 41 -9.28 -19.76 -4.65
C ILE A 41 -7.95 -20.46 -4.35
N PHE A 42 -7.53 -21.41 -5.19
CA PHE A 42 -6.25 -22.10 -5.04
C PHE A 42 -5.06 -21.14 -5.11
N LEU A 43 -5.06 -20.17 -6.04
CA LEU A 43 -4.01 -19.17 -6.14
C LEU A 43 -3.96 -18.27 -4.91
N VAL A 44 -5.11 -17.83 -4.40
CA VAL A 44 -5.21 -17.01 -3.19
C VAL A 44 -4.73 -17.80 -1.97
N GLU A 45 -5.18 -19.03 -1.78
CA GLU A 45 -4.72 -19.90 -0.68
C GLU A 45 -3.23 -20.21 -0.78
N TRP A 46 -2.71 -20.44 -1.98
CA TRP A 46 -1.28 -20.64 -2.22
C TRP A 46 -0.48 -19.38 -1.88
N LEU A 47 -0.96 -18.20 -2.25
CA LEU A 47 -0.35 -16.91 -1.90
C LEU A 47 -0.34 -16.71 -0.38
N PHE A 48 -1.45 -16.98 0.30
CA PHE A 48 -1.55 -16.94 1.77
C PHE A 48 -0.65 -18.00 2.44
N SER A 49 -0.53 -19.18 1.85
CA SER A 49 0.37 -20.24 2.32
C SER A 49 1.83 -19.83 2.21
N MET A 50 2.23 -19.17 1.13
CA MET A 50 3.59 -18.62 0.99
C MET A 50 3.88 -17.54 2.02
N ILE A 51 2.88 -16.71 2.35
CA ILE A 51 2.97 -15.72 3.44
C ILE A 51 3.07 -16.42 4.81
N ARG A 52 2.29 -17.48 5.05
CA ARG A 52 2.32 -18.29 6.30
C ARG A 52 3.58 -19.15 6.46
N LYS A 53 4.15 -19.71 5.38
CA LYS A 53 5.38 -20.50 5.46
C LYS A 53 6.59 -19.66 5.87
N ARG A 54 6.59 -18.36 5.57
CA ARG A 54 7.55 -17.41 6.15
C ARG A 54 7.31 -17.14 7.63
N LYS A 55 6.07 -17.31 8.12
CA LYS A 55 5.69 -17.17 9.55
C LYS A 55 6.13 -18.37 10.40
N ILE A 56 5.94 -19.60 9.92
CA ILE A 56 6.21 -20.83 10.71
C ILE A 56 7.71 -21.07 10.97
N ARG A 57 8.61 -20.60 10.09
CA ARG A 57 10.07 -20.70 10.34
C ARG A 57 10.54 -19.85 11.54
N ASN A 58 9.77 -18.83 11.94
CA ASN A 58 10.06 -17.98 13.10
C ASN A 58 9.19 -18.30 14.33
N GLN A 59 8.21 -19.21 14.22
CA GLN A 59 7.20 -19.44 15.27
C GLN A 59 7.57 -20.55 16.25
N ASN A 60 8.56 -21.39 15.95
CA ASN A 60 9.02 -22.46 16.86
C ASN A 60 9.81 -21.95 18.07
N SER A 61 10.08 -20.64 18.18
CA SER A 61 10.81 -20.05 19.31
C SER A 61 9.91 -19.38 20.37
N GLN A 62 8.59 -19.35 20.18
CA GLN A 62 7.68 -18.52 21.01
C GLN A 62 6.44 -19.25 21.57
N ILE A 63 6.35 -20.58 21.45
CA ILE A 63 5.17 -21.31 21.92
C ILE A 63 5.19 -21.57 23.45
N GLU A 64 6.31 -21.37 24.15
CA GLU A 64 6.39 -21.65 25.60
C GLU A 64 5.92 -20.53 26.54
N GLU A 65 5.64 -19.29 26.07
CA GLU A 65 5.48 -18.16 27.02
C GLU A 65 4.14 -17.40 27.03
N ASN A 66 3.22 -17.62 26.08
CA ASN A 66 2.02 -16.78 25.98
C ASN A 66 0.71 -17.56 26.22
N ALA A 67 0.60 -18.14 27.40
CA ALA A 67 -0.63 -18.71 27.93
C ALA A 67 -1.29 -17.79 28.98
N GLU A 68 -1.19 -16.46 28.89
CA GLU A 68 -1.97 -15.57 29.75
C GLU A 68 -1.89 -14.10 29.30
N ASN A 69 -2.90 -13.65 28.53
CA ASN A 69 -3.55 -12.34 28.63
C ASN A 69 -4.30 -12.01 27.34
N GLY A 70 -5.59 -12.34 27.33
CA GLY A 70 -6.53 -11.81 26.36
C GLY A 70 -6.94 -10.39 26.75
N LYS A 71 -6.48 -9.40 25.97
CA LYS A 71 -7.16 -8.11 25.85
C LYS A 71 -7.56 -7.96 24.39
N GLU A 72 -8.86 -7.99 24.13
CA GLU A 72 -9.44 -7.70 22.82
C GLU A 72 -9.21 -6.21 22.52
N GLN A 73 -8.19 -5.90 21.71
CA GLN A 73 -8.04 -4.58 21.12
C GLN A 73 -9.19 -4.32 20.15
N SER A 74 -9.88 -3.19 20.31
CA SER A 74 -10.97 -2.80 19.41
C SER A 74 -10.41 -2.43 18.03
N LEU A 75 -11.18 -2.68 16.96
CA LEU A 75 -10.78 -2.32 15.59
C LEU A 75 -10.57 -0.81 15.41
N GLU A 76 -11.19 0.01 16.26
CA GLU A 76 -11.10 1.46 16.21
C GLU A 76 -9.74 1.96 16.71
N ASP A 77 -9.21 1.36 17.78
CA ASP A 77 -7.89 1.65 18.32
C ASP A 77 -6.79 1.28 17.30
N LEU A 78 -6.91 0.09 16.69
CA LEU A 78 -6.01 -0.36 15.63
C LEU A 78 -6.04 0.58 14.41
N MET A 79 -7.22 1.11 14.05
CA MET A 79 -7.33 2.06 12.94
C MET A 79 -6.71 3.44 13.28
N GLN A 80 -6.77 3.86 14.53
CA GLN A 80 -6.23 5.15 14.96
C GLN A 80 -4.71 5.13 15.07
N GLU A 81 -4.13 4.02 15.54
CA GLU A 81 -2.68 3.80 15.53
C GLU A 81 -2.13 3.77 14.11
N LEU A 82 -2.80 3.04 13.20
CA LEU A 82 -2.45 3.01 11.79
C LEU A 82 -2.46 4.43 11.18
N LYS A 83 -3.51 5.22 11.40
CA LYS A 83 -3.59 6.61 10.87
C LYS A 83 -2.40 7.48 11.28
N THR A 84 -1.83 7.25 12.46
CA THR A 84 -0.73 8.05 13.00
C THR A 84 0.61 7.60 12.42
N GLU A 85 0.80 6.31 12.14
CA GLU A 85 2.03 5.76 11.53
C GLU A 85 2.23 6.14 10.06
N PHE A 86 1.18 6.50 9.32
CA PHE A 86 1.30 6.81 7.88
C PHE A 86 1.71 8.27 7.58
N ASN A 87 1.82 9.13 8.59
CA ASN A 87 2.21 10.53 8.38
C ASN A 87 3.74 10.67 8.40
N LYS A 88 4.34 10.84 7.22
CA LYS A 88 5.79 11.02 7.07
C LYS A 88 6.09 12.21 6.16
N THR A 89 6.99 13.05 6.61
CA THR A 89 7.54 14.15 5.81
C THR A 89 9.01 13.87 5.52
N TRP A 90 9.41 14.14 4.29
CA TRP A 90 10.81 14.18 3.87
C TRP A 90 11.15 15.59 3.41
N GLU A 91 12.27 16.11 3.90
CA GLU A 91 12.83 17.37 3.46
C GLU A 91 14.16 17.06 2.77
N ILE A 92 14.23 17.38 1.48
CA ILE A 92 15.39 17.13 0.63
C ILE A 92 15.91 18.48 0.14
N PRO A 93 17.01 19.00 0.69
CA PRO A 93 17.67 20.17 0.13
C PRO A 93 18.31 19.80 -1.22
N TYR A 94 18.10 20.64 -2.23
CA TYR A 94 18.72 20.49 -3.55
C TYR A 94 19.05 21.87 -4.12
N LYS A 95 20.34 22.23 -4.14
CA LYS A 95 20.81 23.57 -4.53
C LYS A 95 20.03 24.66 -3.75
N ASP A 96 19.41 25.62 -4.44
CA ASP A 96 18.62 26.71 -3.83
C ASP A 96 17.16 26.31 -3.54
N TYR A 97 16.81 25.03 -3.71
CA TYR A 97 15.47 24.52 -3.52
C TYR A 97 15.35 23.61 -2.31
N GLN A 98 14.30 23.81 -1.53
CA GLN A 98 13.86 22.89 -0.49
C GLN A 98 12.68 22.07 -1.01
N ILE A 99 12.95 20.79 -1.32
CA ILE A 99 11.93 19.85 -1.76
C ILE A 99 11.33 19.20 -0.52
N LYS A 100 10.01 19.34 -0.33
CA LYS A 100 9.30 18.74 0.80
C LYS A 100 8.22 17.79 0.28
N VAL A 101 8.36 16.51 0.63
CA VAL A 101 7.41 15.46 0.28
C VAL A 101 6.66 15.08 1.54
N VAL A 102 5.33 15.17 1.51
CA VAL A 102 4.47 14.81 2.64
C VAL A 102 3.60 13.63 2.24
N ASN A 103 3.73 12.53 2.97
CA ASN A 103 2.79 11.41 2.93
C ASN A 103 1.84 11.55 4.10
N LYS A 104 0.54 11.68 3.81
CA LYS A 104 -0.54 11.50 4.77
C LYS A 104 -1.32 10.24 4.39
N TYR A 105 -2.10 9.71 5.34
CA TYR A 105 -2.86 8.47 5.19
C TYR A 105 -3.49 8.23 3.79
N ASN A 106 -4.11 9.25 3.19
CA ASN A 106 -4.75 9.16 1.88
C ASN A 106 -4.35 10.28 0.92
N GLU A 107 -3.29 11.04 1.25
CA GLU A 107 -2.91 12.21 0.49
C GLU A 107 -1.39 12.36 0.43
N GLU A 108 -0.87 12.38 -0.79
CA GLU A 108 0.53 12.62 -1.08
C GLU A 108 0.70 14.04 -1.62
N GLN A 109 1.59 14.84 -1.03
CA GLN A 109 1.79 16.25 -1.36
C GLN A 109 3.27 16.55 -1.66
N LEU A 110 3.52 17.42 -2.64
CA LEU A 110 4.84 17.90 -3.02
C LEU A 110 4.89 19.42 -2.86
N TYR A 111 5.89 19.88 -2.12
CA TYR A 111 6.17 21.27 -1.86
C TYR A 111 7.58 21.62 -2.37
N ILE A 112 7.71 22.82 -2.92
CA ILE A 112 9.00 23.42 -3.32
C ILE A 112 9.09 24.78 -2.65
N ASN A 113 10.11 24.99 -1.82
CA ASN A 113 10.26 26.22 -1.01
C ASN A 113 8.97 26.54 -0.24
N ASP A 114 8.42 25.52 0.43
CA ASP A 114 7.15 25.53 1.17
C ASP A 114 5.87 25.86 0.38
N LYS A 115 5.96 26.03 -0.95
CA LYS A 115 4.80 26.18 -1.83
C LYS A 115 4.33 24.82 -2.31
N LEU A 116 3.04 24.50 -2.09
CA LEU A 116 2.42 23.31 -2.66
C LEU A 116 2.41 23.40 -4.18
N VAL A 117 3.01 22.44 -4.86
CA VAL A 117 3.12 22.39 -6.33
C VAL A 117 2.34 21.24 -6.95
N ASP A 118 2.17 20.13 -6.23
CA ASP A 118 1.39 18.98 -6.68
C ASP A 118 0.81 18.21 -5.50
N SER A 119 -0.35 17.59 -5.70
CA SER A 119 -0.98 16.72 -4.70
C SER A 119 -1.80 15.62 -5.35
N ARG A 120 -1.87 14.47 -4.67
CA ARG A 120 -2.70 13.33 -5.05
C ARG A 120 -3.45 12.87 -3.83
N LYS A 121 -4.77 12.73 -3.98
CA LYS A 121 -5.64 12.20 -2.94
C LYS A 121 -6.29 10.91 -3.42
N ARG A 122 -6.27 9.89 -2.57
CA ARG A 122 -6.92 8.61 -2.80
C ARG A 122 -8.36 8.70 -2.29
N THR A 123 -9.30 8.88 -3.21
CA THR A 123 -10.73 9.00 -2.89
C THR A 123 -11.51 7.72 -3.12
N SER A 124 -11.04 6.84 -4.00
CA SER A 124 -11.78 5.64 -4.44
C SER A 124 -11.18 4.34 -3.93
N TRP A 125 -12.02 3.33 -3.68
CA TRP A 125 -11.61 1.99 -3.24
C TRP A 125 -10.59 1.30 -4.18
N TYR A 126 -10.68 1.53 -5.49
CA TYR A 126 -9.72 1.00 -6.46
C TYR A 126 -8.37 1.76 -6.45
N SER A 127 -8.32 3.00 -5.94
CA SER A 127 -7.08 3.78 -5.87
C SER A 127 -6.09 3.23 -4.84
N PHE A 128 -6.56 2.39 -3.91
CA PHE A 128 -5.73 1.63 -2.97
C PHE A 128 -4.99 0.46 -3.65
N LEU A 129 -5.44 0.01 -4.82
CA LEU A 129 -4.75 -1.02 -5.60
C LEU A 129 -3.50 -0.50 -6.31
N ILE A 130 -3.39 0.82 -6.49
CA ILE A 130 -2.22 1.45 -7.13
C ILE A 130 -1.13 1.60 -6.07
N PRO A 131 -0.03 0.82 -6.13
CA PRO A 131 0.96 0.83 -5.06
C PRO A 131 1.76 2.13 -5.03
N PHE A 132 1.92 2.82 -6.16
CA PHE A 132 2.77 4.00 -6.30
C PHE A 132 2.01 5.17 -6.92
N GLN A 133 2.10 6.33 -6.28
CA GLN A 133 1.74 7.61 -6.86
C GLN A 133 2.97 8.34 -7.35
N SER A 134 2.79 9.19 -8.36
CA SER A 134 3.84 10.07 -8.86
C SER A 134 3.41 11.53 -8.75
N LEU A 135 4.24 12.34 -8.10
CA LEU A 135 4.10 13.79 -8.03
C LEU A 135 5.17 14.43 -8.92
N LYS A 136 4.86 15.57 -9.53
CA LYS A 136 5.79 16.27 -10.44
C LYS A 136 5.81 17.76 -10.19
N ALA A 137 6.97 18.37 -10.38
CA ALA A 137 7.11 19.81 -10.35
C ALA A 137 8.24 20.27 -11.29
N PRO A 138 8.00 21.27 -12.16
CA PRO A 138 9.07 21.94 -12.86
C PRO A 138 9.78 22.91 -11.90
N ILE A 139 11.10 22.95 -11.96
CA ILE A 139 11.96 23.96 -11.31
C ILE A 139 12.94 24.51 -12.34
N GLU A 140 13.54 25.65 -12.07
CA GLU A 140 14.57 26.24 -12.92
C GLU A 140 15.86 26.36 -12.11
N VAL A 141 16.92 25.69 -12.53
CA VAL A 141 18.19 25.75 -11.83
C VAL A 141 19.29 26.18 -12.76
N ASP A 142 20.03 27.22 -12.39
CA ASP A 142 21.09 27.80 -13.23
C ASP A 142 20.58 28.17 -14.65
N HIS A 143 19.35 28.72 -14.73
CA HIS A 143 18.64 29.04 -15.97
C HIS A 143 18.29 27.84 -16.87
N GLN A 144 18.36 26.63 -16.33
CA GLN A 144 17.94 25.41 -17.04
C GLN A 144 16.66 24.82 -16.42
N PRO A 145 15.63 24.53 -17.23
CA PRO A 145 14.43 23.88 -16.74
C PRO A 145 14.74 22.43 -16.35
N MET A 146 14.33 22.04 -15.15
CA MET A 146 14.47 20.68 -14.64
C MET A 146 13.13 20.18 -14.10
N ASP A 147 12.88 18.88 -14.31
CA ASP A 147 11.68 18.22 -13.78
C ASP A 147 12.02 17.44 -12.52
N ILE A 148 11.37 17.79 -11.41
CA ILE A 148 11.28 16.95 -10.23
C ILE A 148 10.16 15.93 -10.44
N LYS A 149 10.48 14.66 -10.18
CA LYS A 149 9.51 13.58 -10.14
C LYS A 149 9.69 12.80 -8.85
N VAL A 150 8.65 12.78 -8.02
CA VAL A 150 8.60 11.97 -6.81
C VAL A 150 7.76 10.74 -7.07
N LYS A 151 8.30 9.55 -6.77
CA LYS A 151 7.53 8.30 -6.71
C LYS A 151 7.38 7.90 -5.25
N LEU A 152 6.14 7.89 -4.77
CA LEU A 152 5.81 7.60 -3.39
C LEU A 152 4.83 6.43 -3.30
N GLY A 153 5.12 5.47 -2.43
CA GLY A 153 4.23 4.33 -2.14
C GLY A 153 4.95 3.00 -2.05
N GLY A 154 4.19 1.91 -2.12
CA GLY A 154 4.68 0.54 -2.08
C GLY A 154 3.82 -0.36 -1.20
N LEU A 155 3.71 -1.63 -1.58
CA LEU A 155 2.75 -2.57 -0.99
C LEU A 155 3.18 -3.08 0.40
N VAL A 156 4.47 -3.39 0.56
CA VAL A 156 5.06 -3.96 1.80
C VAL A 156 5.87 -2.91 2.58
N SER A 157 6.17 -1.80 1.93
CA SER A 157 7.03 -0.75 2.47
C SER A 157 6.71 0.56 1.77
N LEU A 158 6.66 1.67 2.50
CA LEU A 158 6.64 3.01 1.94
C LEU A 158 8.00 3.31 1.33
N GLN A 159 8.05 3.52 0.02
CA GLN A 159 9.24 4.00 -0.68
C GLN A 159 9.00 5.41 -1.15
N CYS A 160 9.92 6.30 -0.80
CA CYS A 160 10.01 7.64 -1.37
C CYS A 160 11.23 7.67 -2.30
N LYS A 161 11.04 8.00 -3.57
CA LYS A 161 12.12 8.19 -4.54
C LYS A 161 11.94 9.54 -5.22
N VAL A 162 12.93 10.41 -5.13
CA VAL A 162 12.93 11.71 -5.80
C VAL A 162 13.91 11.65 -6.95
N TYR A 163 13.43 12.04 -8.12
CA TYR A 163 14.21 12.14 -9.34
C TYR A 163 14.26 13.60 -9.78
N ILE A 164 15.42 14.06 -10.26
CA ILE A 164 15.60 15.37 -10.90
C ILE A 164 16.17 15.11 -12.28
N ASN A 165 15.46 15.53 -13.33
CA ASN A 165 15.82 15.25 -14.73
C ASN A 165 16.20 13.77 -15.01
N LYS A 166 15.43 12.84 -14.41
CA LYS A 166 15.61 11.37 -14.46
C LYS A 166 16.74 10.80 -13.61
N GLU A 167 17.58 11.63 -13.00
CA GLU A 167 18.58 11.18 -12.03
C GLU A 167 17.94 10.97 -10.65
N LEU A 168 18.26 9.86 -9.98
CA LEU A 168 17.76 9.57 -8.63
C LEU A 168 18.59 10.32 -7.60
N VAL A 169 18.02 11.36 -6.98
CA VAL A 169 18.72 12.18 -5.98
C VAL A 169 18.42 11.75 -4.55
N PHE A 170 17.27 11.11 -4.32
CA PHE A 170 16.88 10.65 -2.99
C PHE A 170 16.11 9.33 -3.06
N LYS A 171 16.39 8.44 -2.12
CA LYS A 171 15.67 7.18 -1.97
C LYS A 171 15.64 6.75 -0.51
N GLU A 172 14.43 6.66 0.04
CA GLU A 172 14.19 6.07 1.35
C GLU A 172 13.14 4.95 1.24
N LYS A 173 13.28 3.93 2.08
CA LYS A 173 12.35 2.81 2.18
C LYS A 173 12.07 2.52 3.65
N ILE A 174 10.85 2.79 4.07
CA ILE A 174 10.33 2.49 5.39
C ILE A 174 9.51 1.20 5.26
N LYS A 175 9.92 0.14 5.95
CA LYS A 175 9.09 -1.08 6.03
C LYS A 175 7.94 -0.79 7.00
N TYR A 176 6.73 -1.18 6.61
CA TYR A 176 5.62 -1.18 7.56
C TYR A 176 5.87 -2.32 8.54
N ASP A 177 6.27 -1.96 9.75
CA ASP A 177 6.51 -2.90 10.83
C ASP A 177 5.15 -3.19 11.48
N TRP A 178 4.28 -3.91 10.78
CA TRP A 178 2.96 -4.34 11.26
C TRP A 178 3.01 -5.25 12.51
N LEU A 179 4.21 -5.46 13.07
CA LEU A 179 4.54 -6.25 14.26
C LEU A 179 5.43 -5.46 15.25
N ARG A 180 5.35 -4.13 15.31
CA ARG A 180 5.83 -3.39 16.47
C ARG A 180 4.74 -3.32 17.54
N ASP A 181 4.47 -4.47 18.13
CA ASP A 181 3.96 -4.49 19.50
C ASP A 181 5.15 -4.84 20.41
N ASN A 182 5.37 -3.98 21.41
CA ASN A 182 6.45 -4.00 22.42
C ASN A 182 7.81 -3.39 22.07
N ILE A 183 7.85 -2.09 21.76
CA ILE A 183 8.92 -1.25 22.33
C ILE A 183 8.30 0.02 22.90
N LYS A 184 7.92 -0.05 24.18
CA LYS A 184 8.06 1.06 25.14
C LYS A 184 8.73 0.46 26.38
N GLU A 185 10.02 0.74 26.49
CA GLU A 185 10.62 1.49 27.61
C GLU A 185 10.62 0.71 28.93
N LYS A 186 11.77 0.12 29.24
CA LYS A 186 12.24 -0.01 30.62
C LYS A 186 13.16 1.18 30.85
N ASP A 187 12.86 1.97 31.88
CA ASP A 187 13.75 2.98 32.47
C ASP A 187 15.16 2.43 32.71
#